data_AF-A0A094LBC4-F1
#
_entry.id   AF-A0A094LBC4-F1
#
_cell.length_a   1.000
_cell.length_b   1.000
_cell.length_c   1.000
_cell.angle_alpha   90.00
_cell.angle_beta   90.00
_cell.angle_gamma   90.00
#
_symmetry.space_group_name_H-M   'P 1'
#
loop_
_entity.id
_entity.type
_entity.pdbx_description
1 polymer ?
#
loop_
_entity_poly.entity_id
_entity_poly.type
_entity_poly.pdbx_seq_one_letter_code
_entity_poly.pdbx_strand_id
1 'polypeptide(L)' 'NNYMESKCQTVLQEMRKCCTRYPKGRSICCSGFEKEEREREKLKATSE' A
#
# COMPACT_ATOMS: atom_id res chain seq x y z
N ASN A 1 -11.68 -11.88 8.56
CA ASN A 1 -11.43 -11.81 7.11
C ASN A 1 -10.82 -13.08 6.49
N ASN A 2 -10.38 -14.09 7.25
CA ASN A 2 -9.75 -15.32 6.70
C ASN A 2 -8.60 -15.03 5.73
N TYR A 3 -7.82 -13.98 6.03
CA TYR A 3 -6.75 -13.46 5.17
C TYR A 3 -7.18 -13.05 3.75
N MET A 4 -8.49 -12.93 3.51
CA MET A 4 -9.01 -12.37 2.27
C MET A 4 -8.82 -10.86 2.29
N GLU A 5 -7.81 -10.38 1.55
CA GLU A 5 -7.47 -8.96 1.46
C GLU A 5 -8.65 -8.09 1.01
N SER A 6 -9.52 -8.62 0.15
CA SER A 6 -10.74 -7.96 -0.32
C SER A 6 -11.68 -7.56 0.84
N LYS A 7 -11.69 -8.33 1.93
CA LYS A 7 -12.49 -8.02 3.13
C LYS A 7 -11.79 -7.03 4.06
N CYS A 8 -10.51 -6.74 3.85
CA CYS A 8 -9.70 -5.81 4.62
C CYS A 8 -9.55 -4.43 3.94
N GLN A 9 -10.15 -4.22 2.76
CA GLN A 9 -9.90 -3.04 1.91
C GLN A 9 -9.98 -1.71 2.66
N THR A 10 -11.00 -1.52 3.49
CA THR A 10 -11.15 -0.29 4.29
C THR A 10 -9.96 -0.04 5.21
N VAL A 11 -9.49 -1.06 5.92
CA VAL A 11 -8.35 -0.95 6.84
C VAL A 11 -7.07 -0.68 6.07
N LEU A 12 -6.88 -1.37 4.93
CA LEU A 12 -5.71 -1.17 4.08
C LEU A 12 -5.64 0.23 3.49
N GLN A 13 -6.79 0.81 3.11
CA GLN A 13 -6.86 2.20 2.68
C GLN A 13 -6.45 3.17 3.79
N GLU A 14 -6.92 2.96 5.02
CA GLU A 14 -6.51 3.79 6.16
C GLU A 14 -5.02 3.64 6.49
N MET A 15 -4.47 2.43 6.36
CA MET A 15 -3.02 2.21 6.52
C MET A 15 -2.21 2.96 5.44
N ARG A 16 -2.66 2.94 4.18
CA ARG A 16 -2.03 3.74 3.11
C ARG A 16 -2.07 5.23 3.44
N LYS A 17 -3.23 5.76 3.85
CA LYS A 17 -3.38 7.16 4.29
C LYS A 17 -2.49 7.49 5.50
N CYS A 18 -2.27 6.54 6.41
CA CYS A 18 -1.34 6.71 7.51
C CYS A 18 0.09 6.89 6.99
N CYS A 19 0.51 6.05 6.03
CA CYS A 19 1.85 6.07 5.50
C CYS A 19 2.19 7.32 4.68
N THR A 20 1.20 8.00 4.07
CA THR A 20 1.44 9.27 3.37
C THR A 20 1.71 10.46 4.29
N ARG A 21 1.39 10.34 5.60
CA ARG A 21 1.58 11.44 6.57
C ARG A 21 3.03 11.59 7.05
N TYR A 22 3.85 10.57 6.86
CA TYR A 22 5.20 10.51 7.42
C TYR A 22 6.26 10.40 6.33
N PRO A 23 7.50 10.85 6.60
CA PRO A 23 8.61 10.62 5.69
C PRO A 23 8.85 9.12 5.44
N LYS A 24 9.29 8.81 4.22
CA LYS A 24 9.62 7.45 3.81
C LYS A 24 10.67 6.83 4.73
N GLY A 25 10.54 5.54 4.99
CA GLY A 25 11.48 4.80 5.86
C GLY A 25 11.31 5.04 7.36
N ARG A 26 10.36 5.88 7.81
CA ARG A 26 10.07 6.06 9.24
C ARG A 26 9.45 4.81 9.89
N SER A 27 8.69 4.02 9.14
CA SER A 27 8.02 2.82 9.62
C SER A 27 8.25 1.67 8.66
N ILE A 28 8.67 0.52 9.19
CA ILE A 28 8.89 -0.71 8.40
C ILE A 28 7.61 -1.15 7.71
N CYS A 29 6.45 -1.02 8.38
CA CYS A 29 5.16 -1.34 7.80
C CYS A 29 4.87 -0.45 6.57
N CYS A 30 5.14 0.85 6.67
CA CYS A 30 4.95 1.78 5.56
C CYS A 30 5.91 1.55 4.40
N SER A 31 7.15 1.14 4.66
CA SER A 31 8.08 0.72 3.60
C SER A 31 7.51 -0.41 2.74
N GLY A 32 6.72 -1.31 3.34
CA GLY A 32 5.98 -2.34 2.61
C GLY A 32 4.93 -1.76 1.66
N PHE A 33 4.07 -0.88 2.16
CA PHE A 33 3.04 -0.20 1.34
C PHE A 33 3.64 0.65 0.22
N GLU A 34 4.73 1.38 0.48
CA GLU A 34 5.43 2.17 -0.54
C GLU A 34 6.04 1.31 -1.65
N LYS A 35 6.50 0.11 -1.33
CA LYS A 35 6.97 -0.84 -2.33
C LYS A 35 5.79 -1.34 -3.17
N GLU A 36 4.70 -1.74 -2.52
CA GLU A 36 3.51 -2.26 -3.22
C GLU A 36 2.91 -1.24 -4.19
N GLU A 37 2.79 0.03 -3.79
CA GLU A 37 2.27 1.08 -4.66
C GLU A 37 3.16 1.32 -5.89
N ARG A 38 4.49 1.32 -5.71
CA ARG A 38 5.42 1.42 -6.85
C ARG A 38 5.27 0.27 -7.82
N GLU A 39 5.09 -0.96 -7.34
CA GLU A 39 4.86 -2.11 -8.24
C GLU A 39 3.50 -1.99 -8.95
N ARG A 40 2.47 -1.49 -8.27
CA ARG A 40 1.15 -1.22 -8.86
C ARG A 40 1.23 -0.17 -9.98
N GLU A 41 2.00 0.90 -9.78
CA GLU A 41 2.23 1.94 -10.79
C GLU A 41 2.96 1.39 -12.01
N LYS A 42 3.99 0.56 -11.81
CA LYS A 42 4.71 -0.10 -12.91
C LYS A 42 3.78 -0.99 -13.75
N LEU A 43 2.94 -1.79 -13.09
CA LEU A 43 2.00 -2.68 -13.77
C LEU A 43 0.98 -1.92 -14.63
N LYS A 44 0.50 -0.77 -14.13
CA LYS A 44 -0.38 0.12 -14.89
C LYS A 44 0.33 0.67 -16.13
N ALA A 45 1.54 1.18 -15.97
CA ALA A 45 2.33 1.73 -17.06
C ALA A 45 2.70 0.69 -18.14
N THR A 46 2.77 -0.60 -17.80
CA THR A 46 3.00 -1.69 -18.78
C THR A 46 1.73 -2.21 -19.45
N SER A 47 0.55 -1.82 -18.97
CA SER A 47 -0.75 -2.24 -19.52
C SER A 47 -1.40 -1.18 -20.42
N GLU A 48 -0.77 -0.02 -20.57
CA GLU A 48 -1.10 1.07 -21.51
C GLU A 48 -0.16 1.05 -22.71
#